data_AF-A0A9E2UCQ9-F1
#
_entry.id   AF-A0A9E2UCQ9-F1
#
_cell.length_a   1.000
_cell.length_b   1.000
_cell.length_c   1.000
_cell.angle_alpha   90.00
_cell.angle_beta   90.00
_cell.angle_gamma   90.00
#
_symmetry.space_group_name_H-M   'P 1'
#
loop_
_entity.id
_entity.type
_entity.pdbx_description
1 polymer ?
#
loop_
_entity_poly.entity_id
_entity_poly.type
_entity_poly.pdbx_seq_one_letter_code
_entity_poly.pdbx_strand_id
1 'polypeptide(L)'
;MLRSSVFRTVDFCTRRAWWVIVFALALAAASTDYAARHFAIKTDVTDLFPRDLPWTQRAFEYQRSFPQPDILAVVDAPTPELVEEATSKLVDGLTARRDAIRAVHQPQSGEFFQRNGLLYLPTDEVARLTEGLLSADPLLQKLAADSSL
;
A
#
# COMPACT_ATOMS: atom_id res chain seq x y z
N MET A 1 -11.77 15.03 -56.16
CA MET A 1 -12.97 14.99 -55.30
C MET A 1 -12.73 15.64 -53.93
N LEU A 2 -11.68 15.27 -53.17
CA LEU A 2 -11.31 15.90 -51.88
C LEU A 2 -11.24 17.44 -51.90
N ARG A 3 -10.59 18.04 -52.91
CA ARG A 3 -10.44 19.51 -53.01
C ARG A 3 -11.78 20.24 -53.11
N SER A 4 -12.75 19.69 -53.84
CA SER A 4 -14.09 20.27 -54.00
C SER A 4 -14.89 20.17 -52.70
N SER A 5 -14.79 19.05 -51.97
CA SER A 5 -15.45 18.87 -50.68
C SER A 5 -14.93 19.85 -49.63
N VAL A 6 -13.63 20.10 -49.55
CA VAL A 6 -13.04 21.05 -48.60
C VAL A 6 -13.52 22.48 -48.89
N PHE A 7 -13.47 22.93 -50.15
CA PHE A 7 -13.95 24.26 -50.51
C PHE A 7 -15.44 24.44 -50.22
N ARG A 8 -16.25 23.39 -50.44
CA ARG A 8 -17.69 23.42 -50.14
C ARG A 8 -17.98 23.52 -48.64
N THR A 9 -17.19 22.83 -47.80
CA THR A 9 -17.29 22.95 -46.34
C THR A 9 -16.88 24.35 -45.87
N VAL A 10 -15.79 24.90 -46.42
CA VAL A 10 -15.34 26.26 -46.07
C VAL A 10 -16.36 27.32 -46.50
N ASP A 11 -16.90 27.23 -47.71
CA ASP A 11 -17.93 28.18 -48.19
C ASP A 11 -19.24 28.09 -47.39
N PHE A 12 -19.59 26.88 -46.92
CA PHE A 12 -20.71 26.69 -45.98
C PHE A 12 -20.42 27.37 -44.62
N CYS A 13 -19.20 27.21 -44.11
CA CYS A 13 -18.80 27.83 -42.85
C CYS A 13 -18.76 29.35 -42.93
N THR A 14 -18.31 29.94 -44.04
CA THR A 14 -18.26 31.41 -44.21
C THR A 14 -19.64 32.01 -44.40
N ARG A 15 -20.53 31.37 -45.18
CA ARG A 15 -21.91 31.83 -45.39
C ARG A 15 -22.78 31.78 -44.13
N ARG A 16 -22.41 30.93 -43.16
CA ARG A 16 -23.18 30.68 -41.93
C ARG A 16 -22.34 30.89 -40.67
N ALA A 17 -21.37 31.81 -40.71
CA ALA A 17 -20.33 31.97 -39.69
C ALA A 17 -20.86 32.04 -38.25
N TRP A 18 -21.91 32.83 -38.00
CA TRP A 18 -22.51 32.92 -36.66
C TRP A 18 -23.07 31.59 -36.13
N TRP A 19 -23.70 30.78 -36.99
CA TRP A 19 -24.19 29.45 -36.59
C TRP A 19 -23.04 28.48 -36.30
N VAL A 20 -21.95 28.55 -37.08
CA VAL A 20 -20.75 27.76 -36.84
C VAL A 20 -20.12 28.14 -35.50
N ILE A 21 -20.05 29.43 -35.17
CA ILE A 21 -19.51 29.91 -33.89
C ILE A 21 -20.37 29.42 -32.73
N VAL A 22 -21.69 29.57 -32.79
CA VAL A 22 -22.61 29.10 -31.73
C VAL A 22 -22.49 27.59 -31.55
N PHE A 23 -22.45 26.84 -32.65
CA PHE A 23 -22.29 25.39 -32.59
C PHE A 23 -20.93 24.97 -32.01
N ALA A 24 -19.85 25.62 -32.43
CA ALA A 24 -18.52 25.36 -31.90
C ALA A 24 -18.43 25.68 -30.39
N LEU A 25 -19.07 26.78 -29.96
CA LEU A 25 -19.11 27.16 -28.55
C LEU A 25 -19.95 26.18 -27.72
N ALA A 26 -21.08 25.72 -28.25
CA ALA A 26 -21.90 24.69 -27.63
C ALA A 26 -21.15 23.35 -27.53
N LEU A 27 -20.42 22.96 -28.58
CA LEU A 27 -19.61 21.75 -28.59
C LEU A 27 -18.44 21.85 -27.61
N ALA A 28 -17.78 23.02 -27.54
CA ALA A 28 -16.73 23.28 -26.56
C ALA A 28 -17.26 23.18 -25.13
N ALA A 29 -18.41 23.82 -24.84
CA ALA A 29 -19.05 23.75 -23.52
C ALA A 29 -19.42 22.30 -23.14
N ALA A 30 -20.01 21.53 -24.06
CA ALA A 30 -20.32 20.12 -23.85
C ALA A 30 -19.06 19.27 -23.64
N SER A 31 -17.98 19.56 -24.37
CA SER A 31 -16.71 18.84 -24.24
C SER A 31 -16.03 19.15 -22.91
N THR A 32 -16.07 20.41 -22.47
CA THR A 32 -15.57 20.84 -21.15
C THR A 32 -16.39 20.23 -20.03
N ASP A 33 -17.72 20.22 -20.12
CA ASP A 33 -18.59 19.56 -19.13
C ASP A 33 -18.33 18.05 -19.06
N TYR A 34 -18.19 17.40 -20.22
CA TYR A 34 -17.84 15.99 -20.29
C TYR A 34 -16.47 15.72 -19.65
N ALA A 35 -15.46 16.51 -20.02
CA ALA A 35 -14.13 16.39 -19.44
C ALA A 35 -14.17 16.62 -17.93
N ALA A 36 -14.81 17.68 -17.44
CA ALA A 36 -14.92 17.96 -16.01
C ALA A 36 -15.60 16.84 -15.22
N ARG A 37 -16.59 16.16 -15.80
CA ARG A 37 -17.31 15.05 -15.15
C ARG A 37 -16.61 13.70 -15.24
N HIS A 38 -15.80 13.47 -16.27
CA HIS A 38 -15.16 12.18 -16.56
C HIS A 38 -13.64 12.21 -16.40
N PHE A 39 -13.07 13.33 -15.96
CA PHE A 39 -11.64 13.44 -15.72
C PHE A 39 -11.24 12.53 -14.55
N ALA A 40 -10.57 11.43 -14.88
CA ALA A 40 -10.04 10.48 -13.92
C ALA A 40 -8.54 10.33 -14.16
N ILE A 41 -7.74 10.54 -13.11
CA ILE A 41 -6.31 10.26 -13.13
C ILE A 41 -6.11 8.86 -12.57
N LYS A 42 -5.56 7.95 -13.39
CA LYS A 42 -5.13 6.63 -12.94
C LYS A 42 -3.65 6.67 -12.58
N THR A 43 -3.34 6.37 -11.31
CA THR A 43 -1.96 6.29 -10.80
C THR A 43 -1.48 4.85 -10.65
N ASP A 44 -2.28 3.87 -11.06
CA ASP A 44 -1.92 2.46 -10.99
C ASP A 44 -0.93 2.12 -12.11
N VAL A 45 0.29 1.77 -11.71
CA VAL A 45 1.37 1.38 -12.62
C VAL A 45 1.09 0.04 -13.31
N THR A 46 0.23 -0.81 -12.73
CA THR A 46 -0.08 -2.12 -13.32
C THR A 46 -0.91 -1.98 -14.60
N ASP A 47 -1.74 -0.94 -14.68
CA ASP A 47 -2.55 -0.61 -15.86
C ASP A 47 -1.69 -0.08 -17.04
N LEU A 48 -0.40 0.22 -16.83
CA LEU A 48 0.52 0.61 -17.90
C LEU A 48 0.94 -0.58 -18.77
N PHE A 49 0.78 -1.81 -18.29
CA PHE A 49 1.23 -3.01 -18.99
C PHE A 49 0.07 -3.74 -19.68
N PRO A 50 0.27 -4.20 -20.93
CA PRO A 50 -0.71 -5.03 -21.62
C PRO A 50 -1.05 -6.30 -20.84
N ARG A 51 -2.35 -6.63 -20.78
CA ARG A 51 -2.89 -7.76 -20.00
C ARG A 51 -2.66 -9.13 -20.63
N ASP A 52 -2.28 -9.16 -21.90
CA ASP A 52 -2.03 -10.35 -22.71
C ASP A 52 -0.62 -10.93 -22.53
N LEU A 53 0.28 -10.20 -21.86
CA LEU A 53 1.62 -10.69 -21.58
C LEU A 53 1.58 -11.85 -20.55
N PRO A 54 2.34 -12.94 -20.78
CA PRO A 54 2.31 -14.11 -19.88
C PRO A 54 2.71 -13.81 -18.43
N TRP A 55 3.58 -12.83 -18.19
CA TRP A 55 4.00 -12.45 -16.83
C TRP A 55 2.91 -11.61 -16.12
N THR A 56 2.18 -10.78 -16.85
CA THR A 56 1.07 -9.98 -16.33
C THR A 56 -0.07 -10.87 -15.85
N GLN A 57 -0.41 -11.91 -16.62
CA GLN A 57 -1.40 -12.91 -16.23
C GLN A 57 -1.01 -13.62 -14.93
N ARG A 58 0.24 -14.07 -14.83
CA ARG A 58 0.78 -14.69 -13.61
C ARG A 58 0.75 -13.73 -12.41
N ALA A 59 1.05 -12.45 -12.61
CA ALA A 59 0.98 -11.44 -11.56
C ALA A 59 -0.45 -11.26 -11.04
N PHE A 60 -1.44 -11.18 -11.94
CA PHE A 60 -2.85 -11.09 -11.56
C PHE A 60 -3.36 -12.36 -10.89
N GLU A 61 -2.96 -13.55 -11.35
CA GLU A 61 -3.29 -14.82 -10.70
C GLU A 61 -2.72 -14.92 -9.29
N TYR A 62 -1.47 -14.50 -9.10
CA TYR A 62 -0.82 -14.46 -7.80
C TYR A 62 -1.55 -13.49 -6.86
N GLN A 63 -1.86 -12.27 -7.31
CA GLN A 63 -2.55 -11.26 -6.50
C GLN A 63 -3.98 -11.68 -6.13
N ARG A 64 -4.67 -12.43 -7.00
CA ARG A 64 -5.98 -13.02 -6.69
C ARG A 64 -5.90 -14.14 -5.65
N SER A 65 -4.85 -14.95 -5.71
CA SER A 65 -4.68 -16.11 -4.83
C SER A 65 -4.12 -15.72 -3.46
N PHE A 66 -3.26 -14.69 -3.43
CA PHE A 66 -2.60 -14.16 -2.25
C PHE A 66 -2.74 -12.65 -2.21
N PRO A 67 -3.88 -12.11 -1.74
CA PRO A 67 -4.04 -10.69 -1.54
C PRO A 67 -3.00 -10.21 -0.52
N GLN A 68 -2.01 -9.44 -0.97
CA GLN A 68 -0.97 -8.90 -0.09
C GLN A 68 -1.55 -7.75 0.76
N PRO A 69 -0.99 -7.50 1.96
CA PRO A 69 -1.38 -6.34 2.75
C PRO A 69 -1.03 -5.04 2.02
N ASP A 70 -1.99 -4.12 1.93
CA ASP A 70 -1.87 -2.89 1.14
C ASP A 70 -0.82 -1.91 1.68
N ILE A 71 -0.50 -1.98 2.99
CA ILE A 71 0.40 -1.03 3.66
C ILE A 71 1.32 -1.78 4.61
N LEU A 72 2.63 -1.61 4.41
CA LEU A 72 3.68 -2.01 5.35
C LEU A 72 4.18 -0.77 6.08
N ALA A 73 4.00 -0.74 7.40
CA ALA A 73 4.56 0.29 8.26
C ALA A 73 5.85 -0.25 8.92
N VAL A 74 6.91 0.54 8.89
CA VAL A 74 8.19 0.22 9.53
C VAL A 74 8.36 1.13 10.74
N VAL A 75 8.60 0.53 11.90
CA VAL A 75 8.88 1.24 13.15
C VAL A 75 10.37 1.18 13.42
N ASP A 76 10.99 2.32 13.65
CA ASP A 76 12.42 2.45 13.95
C ASP A 76 12.60 3.15 15.30
N ALA A 77 13.51 2.63 16.12
CA ALA A 77 13.85 3.18 17.43
C ALA A 77 15.29 2.80 17.82
N PRO A 78 15.92 3.54 18.76
CA PRO A 78 17.33 3.33 19.11
C PRO A 78 17.66 1.95 19.69
N THR A 79 16.68 1.27 20.31
CA THR A 79 16.86 -0.08 20.86
C THR A 79 15.70 -1.00 20.47
N PRO A 80 15.93 -2.33 20.40
CA PRO A 80 14.91 -3.30 20.03
C PRO A 80 13.69 -3.30 20.97
N GLU A 81 13.88 -3.05 22.27
CA GLU A 81 12.81 -3.01 23.26
C GLU A 81 11.85 -1.84 22.99
N LEU A 82 12.39 -0.68 22.61
CA LEU A 82 11.60 0.49 22.24
C LEU A 82 10.85 0.28 20.92
N VAL A 83 11.44 -0.45 19.96
CA VAL A 83 10.75 -0.82 18.72
C VAL A 83 9.54 -1.70 19.03
N GLU A 84 9.69 -2.71 19.89
CA GLU A 84 8.60 -3.62 20.24
C GLU A 84 7.50 -2.90 21.03
N GLU A 85 7.86 -2.06 22.00
CA GLU A 85 6.88 -1.26 22.75
C GLU A 85 6.11 -0.29 21.84
N ALA A 86 6.80 0.42 20.95
CA ALA A 86 6.18 1.35 20.02
C ALA A 86 5.28 0.62 19.00
N THR A 87 5.73 -0.54 18.51
CA THR A 87 4.94 -1.35 17.57
C THR A 87 3.69 -1.90 18.24
N SER A 88 3.79 -2.41 19.47
CA SER A 88 2.65 -2.89 20.24
C SER A 88 1.60 -1.79 20.45
N LYS A 89 2.03 -0.59 20.88
CA LYS A 89 1.15 0.59 21.02
C LYS A 89 0.47 0.99 19.71
N LEU A 90 1.21 0.91 18.59
CA LEU A 90 0.66 1.21 17.26
C LEU A 90 -0.40 0.18 16.86
N VAL A 91 -0.12 -1.11 17.07
CA VAL A 91 -1.05 -2.19 16.77
C VAL A 91 -2.33 -2.04 17.58
N ASP A 92 -2.24 -1.77 18.88
CA ASP A 92 -3.41 -1.57 19.74
C ASP A 92 -4.28 -0.40 19.27
N GLY A 93 -3.64 0.75 18.97
CA GLY A 93 -4.35 1.94 18.47
C GLY A 93 -5.03 1.73 17.12
N LEU A 94 -4.39 1.00 16.20
CA LEU A 94 -4.97 0.69 14.89
C LEU A 94 -6.07 -0.37 14.97
N THR A 95 -5.90 -1.35 15.85
CA THR A 95 -6.88 -2.44 16.07
C THR A 95 -8.19 -1.91 16.65
N ALA A 96 -8.14 -0.82 17.42
CA ALA A 96 -9.33 -0.13 17.93
C ALA A 96 -10.16 0.55 16.82
N ARG A 97 -9.52 0.97 15.70
CA ARG A 97 -10.20 1.67 14.59
C ARG A 97 -10.71 0.73 13.50
N ARG A 98 -11.67 -0.12 13.88
CA ARG A 98 -12.33 -1.09 12.97
C ARG A 98 -13.18 -0.44 11.88
N ASP A 99 -13.49 0.85 12.02
CA ASP A 99 -14.21 1.67 11.04
C ASP A 99 -13.37 1.95 9.78
N ALA A 100 -12.06 2.13 9.94
CA ALA A 100 -11.14 2.42 8.85
C ALA A 100 -10.19 1.26 8.53
N ILE A 101 -9.80 0.46 9.53
CA ILE A 101 -8.80 -0.59 9.41
C ILE A 101 -9.43 -1.95 9.66
N ARG A 102 -9.43 -2.82 8.64
CA ARG A 102 -10.01 -4.17 8.76
C ARG A 102 -9.21 -5.05 9.71
N ALA A 103 -7.90 -5.11 9.51
CA ALA A 103 -7.01 -5.95 10.29
C ALA A 103 -5.60 -5.36 10.32
N VAL A 104 -4.90 -5.62 11.41
CA VAL A 104 -3.50 -5.25 11.63
C VAL A 104 -2.77 -6.56 11.91
N HIS A 105 -1.64 -6.76 11.25
CA HIS A 105 -0.79 -7.94 11.41
C HIS A 105 0.64 -7.49 11.61
N GLN A 106 1.36 -8.14 12.53
CA GLN A 106 2.76 -7.87 12.81
C GLN A 106 3.59 -9.07 12.33
N PRO A 107 4.22 -9.03 11.15
CA PRO A 107 4.80 -10.22 10.50
C PRO A 107 5.98 -10.85 11.27
N GLN A 108 6.76 -10.02 11.93
CA GLN A 108 7.94 -10.40 12.73
C GLN A 108 7.65 -10.39 14.24
N SER A 109 6.41 -10.00 14.57
CA SER A 109 5.82 -9.62 15.87
C SER A 109 4.90 -10.64 16.53
N GLY A 110 4.65 -10.47 17.83
CA GLY A 110 3.39 -10.86 18.47
C GLY A 110 3.51 -11.98 19.48
N GLU A 111 2.41 -12.23 20.20
CA GLU A 111 2.36 -13.18 21.33
C GLU A 111 2.92 -14.56 20.95
N PHE A 112 2.64 -15.02 19.72
CA PHE A 112 3.14 -16.30 19.23
C PHE A 112 4.67 -16.35 19.18
N PHE A 113 5.33 -15.35 18.58
CA PHE A 113 6.80 -15.32 18.47
C PHE A 113 7.46 -14.95 19.80
N GLN A 114 6.85 -14.09 20.61
CA GLN A 114 7.35 -13.79 21.96
C GLN A 114 7.38 -15.05 22.84
N ARG A 115 6.36 -15.92 22.74
CA ARG A 115 6.29 -17.15 23.52
C ARG A 115 7.12 -18.30 22.95
N ASN A 116 7.21 -18.40 21.62
CA ASN A 116 7.82 -19.55 20.95
C ASN A 116 9.15 -19.22 20.25
N GLY A 117 9.70 -18.01 20.42
CA GLY A 117 10.86 -17.54 19.66
C GLY A 117 12.09 -18.44 19.80
N LEU A 118 12.32 -19.00 20.99
CA LEU A 118 13.43 -19.93 21.23
C LEU A 118 13.32 -21.23 20.44
N LEU A 119 12.11 -21.64 20.02
CA LEU A 119 11.90 -22.87 19.24
C LEU A 119 12.40 -22.76 17.80
N TYR A 120 12.73 -21.55 17.34
CA TYR A 120 13.30 -21.30 16.02
C TYR A 120 14.84 -21.40 16.00
N LEU A 121 15.47 -21.59 17.17
CA LEU A 121 16.92 -21.77 17.29
C LEU A 121 17.32 -23.25 17.20
N PRO A 122 18.54 -23.56 16.74
CA PRO A 122 19.12 -24.88 16.86
C PRO A 122 19.19 -25.35 18.32
N THR A 123 19.03 -26.66 18.56
CA THR A 123 18.96 -27.24 19.92
C THR A 123 20.20 -26.91 20.75
N ASP A 124 21.38 -26.89 20.14
CA ASP A 124 22.66 -26.58 20.78
C ASP A 124 22.79 -25.10 21.16
N GLU A 125 22.16 -24.19 20.42
CA GLU A 125 22.10 -22.77 20.78
C GLU A 125 21.13 -22.54 21.92
N VAL A 126 19.95 -23.19 21.90
CA VAL A 126 18.99 -23.13 23.00
C VAL A 126 19.62 -23.64 24.29
N ALA A 127 20.33 -24.79 24.23
CA ALA A 127 21.05 -25.33 25.38
C ALA A 127 22.05 -24.32 25.96
N ARG A 128 22.91 -23.75 25.10
CA ARG A 128 23.90 -22.73 25.51
C ARG A 128 23.26 -21.48 26.12
N LEU A 129 22.17 -20.99 25.54
CA LEU A 129 21.40 -19.86 26.07
C LEU A 129 20.83 -20.18 27.46
N THR A 130 20.20 -21.34 27.62
CA THR A 130 19.64 -21.76 28.91
C THR A 130 20.70 -21.95 29.99
N GLU A 131 21.86 -22.53 29.65
CA GLU A 131 23.00 -22.66 30.57
C GLU A 131 23.56 -21.29 30.98
N GLY A 132 23.65 -20.35 30.03
CA GLY A 132 24.07 -18.97 30.29
C GLY A 132 23.11 -18.24 31.23
N LEU A 133 21.79 -18.37 31.02
CA LEU A 133 20.76 -17.79 31.88
C LEU A 133 20.79 -18.37 33.29
N LEU A 134 20.95 -19.70 33.42
CA LEU A 134 21.08 -20.36 34.73
C LEU A 134 22.34 -19.90 35.48
N SER A 135 23.45 -19.72 34.77
CA SER A 135 24.71 -19.24 35.37
C SER A 135 24.60 -17.78 35.85
N ALA A 136 23.77 -16.99 35.18
CA ALA A 136 23.51 -15.59 35.51
C ALA A 136 22.40 -15.39 36.58
N ASP A 137 21.75 -16.45 37.05
CA ASP A 137 20.59 -16.38 37.96
C ASP A 137 20.78 -15.46 39.19
N PRO A 138 21.92 -15.48 39.93
CA PRO A 138 22.12 -14.59 41.07
C PRO A 138 22.14 -13.09 40.70
N LEU A 139 22.58 -12.76 39.49
CA LEU A 139 22.60 -11.38 38.97
C LEU A 139 21.21 -10.96 38.50
N LEU A 140 20.51 -11.85 37.80
CA LEU A 140 19.13 -11.63 37.35
C LEU A 140 18.18 -11.43 38.54
N GLN A 141 18.34 -12.19 39.63
CA GLN A 141 17.54 -12.02 40.84
C GLN A 141 17.71 -10.63 41.48
N LYS A 142 18.92 -10.06 41.45
CA LYS A 142 19.16 -8.71 41.98
C LYS A 142 18.53 -7.63 41.10
N LEU A 143 18.67 -7.73 39.78
CA LEU A 143 18.03 -6.81 38.83
C LEU A 143 16.50 -6.90 38.86
N ALA A 144 15.96 -8.11 39.03
CA ALA A 144 14.52 -8.31 39.18
C ALA A 144 13.98 -7.73 40.50
N ALA A 145 14.79 -7.76 41.56
CA ALA A 145 14.43 -7.19 42.86
C ALA A 145 14.54 -5.66 42.90
N ASP A 146 15.46 -5.06 42.13
CA ASP A 146 15.64 -3.62 42.01
C ASP A 146 15.85 -3.21 40.54
N SER A 147 14.77 -2.75 39.91
CA SER A 147 14.75 -2.31 38.51
C SER A 147 15.20 -0.85 38.32
N SER A 148 15.75 -0.21 39.36
CA SER A 148 16.24 1.19 39.32
C SER A 148 17.76 1.32 39.17
N LEU A 149 18.49 0.20 39.29
CA LEU A 149 19.93 0.08 39.01
C LEU A 149 20.21 -0.08 37.51
#